data_AF-A0ABD4T8T2-F1
#
_entry.id   AF-A0ABD4T8T2-F1
#
_cell.length_a   1.000
_cell.length_b   1.000
_cell.length_c   1.000
_cell.angle_alpha   90.00
_cell.angle_beta   90.00
_cell.angle_gamma   90.00
#
_symmetry.space_group_name_H-M   'P 1'
#
loop_
_entity.id
_entity.type
_entity.pdbx_description
1 polymer ?
#
loop_
_entity_poly.entity_id
_entity_poly.type
_entity_poly.pdbx_seq_one_letter_code
_entity_poly.pdbx_strand_id
1 'polypeptide(L)' 'MEPGGAIAVRIVSYAGYRRAAKQQGIRFKKTPSWDKLVCAFSYVEAMRQLSLAYAQAYPHPQLEGIKFELEI' A
#
# COMPACT_ATOMS: atom_id res chain seq x y z
N MET A 1 -24.14 3.14 26.76
CA MET A 1 -22.89 3.01 26.00
C MET A 1 -23.29 2.81 24.55
N GLU A 2 -23.24 3.85 23.73
CA GLU A 2 -23.83 3.80 22.39
C GLU A 2 -22.95 3.00 21.40
N PRO A 3 -23.50 2.03 20.65
CA PRO A 3 -22.75 1.20 19.71
C PRO A 3 -22.30 1.95 18.42
N GLY A 4 -22.63 3.24 18.27
CA GLY A 4 -22.34 4.03 17.06
C GLY A 4 -20.87 4.46 16.88
N GLY A 5 -20.07 4.53 17.95
CA GLY A 5 -18.71 5.07 17.91
C GLY A 5 -17.70 4.20 17.15
N ALA A 6 -17.76 2.88 17.33
CA ALA A 6 -16.81 1.95 16.71
C ALA A 6 -16.99 1.84 15.18
N ILE A 7 -18.22 2.01 14.71
CA ILE A 7 -18.57 1.94 13.28
C ILE A 7 -18.05 3.20 12.57
N ALA A 8 -18.24 4.37 13.17
CA ALA A 8 -17.74 5.64 12.61
C ALA A 8 -16.19 5.67 12.52
N VAL A 9 -15.49 5.21 13.56
CA VAL A 9 -14.01 5.13 13.56
C VAL A 9 -13.52 4.22 12.44
N ARG A 10 -14.13 3.03 12.28
CA ARG A 10 -13.78 2.10 11.18
C ARG A 10 -14.01 2.70 9.79
N ILE A 11 -15.07 3.49 9.60
CA ILE A 11 -15.37 4.13 8.29
C ILE A 11 -14.36 5.25 7.98
N VAL A 12 -14.01 6.08 8.97
CA VAL A 12 -12.98 7.13 8.83
C VAL A 12 -11.62 6.48 8.53
N SER A 13 -11.28 5.40 9.22
CA SER A 13 -10.10 4.59 8.93
C SER A 13 -10.16 4.01 7.51
N TYR A 14 -11.26 3.41 7.08
CA TYR A 14 -11.39 2.82 5.75
C TYR A 14 -11.17 3.83 4.60
N ALA A 15 -11.78 5.00 4.69
CA ALA A 15 -11.55 6.08 3.72
C ALA A 15 -10.11 6.61 3.76
N GLY A 16 -9.52 6.72 4.95
CA GLY A 16 -8.12 7.08 5.15
C GLY A 16 -7.16 6.08 4.53
N TYR A 17 -7.41 4.78 4.69
CA TYR A 17 -6.60 3.71 4.10
C TYR A 17 -6.70 3.68 2.58
N ARG A 18 -7.88 3.93 1.97
CA ARG A 18 -7.97 4.07 0.51
C ARG A 18 -7.19 5.27 -0.01
N ARG A 19 -7.17 6.39 0.72
CA ARG A 19 -6.36 7.56 0.36
C ARG A 19 -4.87 7.27 0.48
N ALA A 20 -4.44 6.63 1.57
CA ALA A 20 -3.06 6.20 1.76
C ALA A 20 -2.61 5.20 0.68
N ALA A 21 -3.48 4.26 0.30
CA ALA A 21 -3.18 3.28 -0.75
C ALA A 21 -2.92 3.99 -2.09
N LYS A 22 -3.74 4.98 -2.45
CA LYS A 22 -3.54 5.80 -3.65
C LYS A 22 -2.22 6.57 -3.63
N GLN A 23 -1.83 7.12 -2.47
CA GLN A 23 -0.54 7.82 -2.32
C GLN A 23 0.66 6.88 -2.47
N GLN A 24 0.50 5.60 -2.11
CA GLN A 24 1.53 4.57 -2.30
C GLN A 24 1.49 3.91 -3.69
N GLY A 25 0.70 4.44 -4.63
CA GLY A 25 0.58 3.90 -5.99
C GLY A 25 -0.30 2.65 -6.09
N ILE A 26 -0.94 2.22 -5.00
CA ILE A 26 -1.82 1.05 -4.99
C ILE A 26 -3.14 1.41 -5.67
N ARG A 27 -3.43 0.73 -6.78
CA ARG A 27 -4.66 0.92 -7.57
C ARG A 27 -5.57 -0.30 -7.44
N PHE A 28 -6.85 -0.06 -7.20
CA PHE A 28 -7.87 -1.10 -7.17
C PHE A 28 -8.88 -0.89 -8.30
N LYS A 29 -9.17 -1.94 -9.08
CA LYS A 29 -10.20 -1.89 -10.14
C LYS A 29 -11.61 -1.65 -9.59
N LYS A 30 -11.89 -2.08 -8.35
CA LYS A 30 -13.17 -1.93 -7.64
C LYS A 30 -12.93 -1.48 -6.20
N THR A 31 -13.98 -1.15 -5.46
CA THR A 31 -13.88 -0.88 -4.03
C THR A 31 -13.36 -2.12 -3.29
N PRO A 32 -12.16 -2.04 -2.66
CA PRO A 32 -11.54 -3.20 -2.01
C PRO A 32 -12.22 -3.53 -0.67
N SER A 33 -12.20 -4.77 -0.23
CA SER A 33 -12.53 -5.07 1.17
C SER A 33 -11.41 -4.57 2.10
N TRP A 34 -11.68 -4.54 3.41
CA TRP A 34 -10.64 -4.23 4.40
C TRP A 34 -9.47 -5.22 4.33
N ASP A 35 -9.73 -6.52 4.25
CA ASP A 35 -8.70 -7.55 4.10
C ASP A 35 -7.86 -7.34 2.84
N LYS A 36 -8.51 -6.92 1.73
CA LYS A 36 -7.79 -6.64 0.49
C LYS A 36 -6.88 -5.40 0.62
N LEU A 37 -7.27 -4.40 1.40
CA LEU A 37 -6.40 -3.26 1.71
C LEU A 37 -5.20 -3.72 2.54
N VAL A 38 -5.44 -4.43 3.65
CA VAL A 38 -4.36 -4.93 4.53
C VAL A 38 -3.36 -5.76 3.73
N CYS A 39 -3.86 -6.72 2.94
CA CYS A 39 -3.02 -7.54 2.07
C CYS A 39 -2.20 -6.68 1.08
N ALA A 40 -2.84 -5.73 0.40
CA ALA A 40 -2.13 -4.86 -0.55
C ALA A 40 -1.01 -4.05 0.12
N PHE A 41 -1.23 -3.52 1.32
CA PHE A 41 -0.20 -2.78 2.06
C PHE A 41 0.97 -3.69 2.46
N SER A 42 0.70 -4.87 3.01
CA SER A 42 1.75 -5.81 3.40
C SER A 42 2.62 -6.23 2.21
N TYR A 43 2.02 -6.50 1.05
CA TYR A 43 2.77 -6.85 -0.16
C TYR A 43 3.60 -5.70 -0.70
N VAL A 44 3.05 -4.48 -0.73
CA VAL A 44 3.77 -3.29 -1.19
C VAL A 44 4.98 -3.00 -0.30
N GLU A 45 4.81 -3.15 1.01
CA GLU A 45 5.92 -3.00 1.95
C GLU A 45 7.02 -4.04 1.72
N ALA A 46 6.65 -5.32 1.60
CA ALA A 46 7.60 -6.40 1.34
C ALA A 46 8.36 -6.19 0.01
N MET A 47 7.65 -5.80 -1.06
CA MET A 47 8.26 -5.53 -2.36
C MET A 47 9.20 -4.32 -2.32
N ARG A 48 8.85 -3.28 -1.55
CA ARG A 48 9.71 -2.11 -1.35
C ARG A 48 10.99 -2.49 -0.60
N GLN A 49 10.88 -3.29 0.46
CA GLN A 49 12.04 -3.78 1.21
C GLN A 49 12.94 -4.65 0.34
N LEU A 50 12.37 -5.57 -0.44
CA LEU A 50 13.12 -6.42 -1.38
C LEU A 50 13.86 -5.59 -2.42
N SER A 51 13.16 -4.66 -3.08
CA SER A 51 13.74 -3.79 -4.11
C SER A 51 14.88 -2.94 -3.55
N LEU A 52 14.69 -2.37 -2.35
CA LEU A 52 15.70 -1.59 -1.67
C LEU A 52 16.93 -2.43 -1.31
N ALA A 53 16.72 -3.62 -0.72
CA ALA A 53 17.79 -4.53 -0.36
C ALA A 53 18.61 -4.95 -1.59
N TYR A 54 17.93 -5.24 -2.72
CA TYR A 54 18.59 -5.60 -3.96
C TYR A 54 19.39 -4.44 -4.55
N ALA A 55 18.82 -3.24 -4.60
CA ALA A 55 19.51 -2.05 -5.10
C ALA A 55 20.72 -1.66 -4.23
N GLN A 56 20.67 -1.90 -2.92
CA GLN A 56 21.79 -1.70 -2.00
C GLN A 56 22.88 -2.76 -2.16
N ALA A 57 22.50 -4.02 -2.40
CA ALA A 57 23.45 -5.11 -2.62
C ALA A 57 24.15 -5.01 -3.98
N TYR A 58 23.46 -4.48 -5.00
CA TYR A 58 23.95 -4.35 -6.37
C TYR A 58 23.70 -2.94 -6.91
N PRO A 59 24.41 -1.92 -6.40
CA PRO A 59 24.23 -0.55 -6.85
C PRO A 59 24.71 -0.41 -8.30
N HIS A 60 23.85 0.15 -9.15
CA HIS A 60 24.19 0.43 -10.54
C HIS A 60 23.79 1.87 -10.88
N PRO A 61 24.71 2.71 -11.42
CA PRO A 61 24.46 4.15 -11.59
C PRO A 61 23.28 4.45 -12.54
N GLN A 62 22.99 3.56 -13.49
CA GLN A 62 21.85 3.71 -14.39
C GLN A 62 20.48 3.39 -13.75
N LEU A 63 20.43 2.95 -12.48
CA LEU A 63 19.17 2.73 -11.76
C LEU A 63 18.53 4.04 -11.28
N GLU A 64 19.28 5.15 -11.31
CA GLU A 64 18.75 6.45 -10.91
C GLU A 64 17.53 6.84 -11.76
N GLY A 65 16.45 7.22 -11.08
CA GLY A 65 15.20 7.64 -11.74
C GLY A 65 14.32 6.51 -12.28
N ILE A 66 14.73 5.24 -12.19
CA ILE A 66 13.90 4.11 -12.60
C ILE A 66 12.75 3.92 -11.60
N LYS A 67 11.53 3.73 -12.13
CA LYS A 67 10.33 3.36 -11.36
C LYS A 67 9.82 2.02 -11.84
N PHE A 68 9.46 1.17 -10.89
CA PHE A 68 8.82 -0.12 -11.15
C PHE A 68 7.35 -0.04 -10.73
N GLU A 69 6.45 -0.39 -11.64
CA GLU A 69 5.03 -0.62 -11.33
C GLU A 69 4.79 -2.13 -11.32
N LEU A 70 4.18 -2.62 -10.24
CA LEU A 70 3.86 -4.03 -10.06
C LEU A 70 2.35 -4.23 -10.19
N GLU A 71 1.94 -5.13 -11.08
CA GLU A 71 0.55 -5.59 -11.21
C GLU A 71 0.43 -7.02 -10.65
N ILE A 72 -0.52 -7.21 -9.74
CA ILE A 72 -0.81 -8.49 -9.05
C ILE A 72 -2.29 -8.83 -9.24
#